data_AF-A0A8T4DPG1-F1
#
_entry.id   AF-A0A8T4DPG1-F1
#
_cell.length_a   1.000
_cell.length_b   1.000
_cell.length_c   1.000
_cell.angle_alpha   90.00
_cell.angle_beta   90.00
_cell.angle_gamma   90.00
#
_symmetry.space_group_name_H-M   'P 1'
#
loop_
_entity.id
_entity.type
_entity.pdbx_description
1 polymer ?
#
loop_
_entity_poly.entity_id
_entity_poly.type
_entity_poly.pdbx_seq_one_letter_code
_entity_poly.pdbx_strand_id
1 'polypeptide(L)' 'MAKRHMTHEEEFEILKLVLDKFLWLGVGIMAFGFYQLITLTDNMTYGLLLLGAGALLLIVFIAILMKEYNFLQSPKN' A
#
# COMPACT_ATOMS: atom_id res chain seq x y z
N MET A 1 24.95 15.97 20.63
CA MET A 1 24.45 14.93 19.70
C MET A 1 23.84 15.63 18.50
N ALA A 2 24.52 15.62 17.35
CA ALA A 2 23.98 16.23 16.14
C ALA A 2 22.70 15.48 15.74
N LYS A 3 21.58 16.18 15.60
CA LYS A 3 20.37 15.59 14.99
C LYS A 3 20.78 15.17 13.58
N ARG A 4 20.84 13.87 13.31
CA ARG A 4 20.96 13.35 11.95
C ARG A 4 19.70 13.78 11.20
N HIS A 5 19.81 14.85 10.44
CA HIS A 5 18.86 15.14 9.39
C HIS A 5 19.23 14.20 8.25
N MET A 6 18.36 13.24 7.96
CA MET A 6 18.56 12.32 6.83
C MET A 6 18.55 13.12 5.53
N THR A 7 19.35 12.72 4.56
CA THR A 7 19.27 13.32 3.23
C THR A 7 17.96 12.89 2.56
N HIS A 8 17.39 13.73 1.68
CA HIS A 8 16.13 13.42 0.98
C HIS A 8 16.14 12.07 0.23
N GLU A 9 17.33 11.59 -0.16
CA GLU A 9 17.51 10.28 -0.79
C GLU A 9 17.28 9.13 0.20
N GLU A 10 17.83 9.22 1.41
CA GLU A 10 17.63 8.20 2.45
C GLU A 10 16.15 8.15 2.89
N GLU A 11 15.47 9.30 2.97
CA GLU A 11 14.04 9.36 3.30
C GLU A 11 13.19 8.67 2.22
N PHE A 12 13.55 8.82 0.96
CA PHE A 12 12.87 8.16 -0.16
C PHE A 12 13.09 6.65 -0.17
N GLU A 13 14.30 6.17 0.16
CA GLU A 13 14.55 4.73 0.30
C GLU A 13 13.73 4.11 1.43
N ILE A 14 13.64 4.79 2.57
CA ILE A 14 12.78 4.33 3.68
C ILE A 14 11.31 4.32 3.25
N LEU A 15 10.84 5.36 2.55
CA LEU A 15 9.46 5.40 2.05
C LEU A 15 9.15 4.20 1.13
N LYS A 16 10.06 3.82 0.24
CA LYS A 16 9.91 2.62 -0.61
C LYS A 16 9.83 1.32 0.21
N LEU A 17 10.68 1.18 1.22
CA LEU A 17 10.68 0.00 2.09
C LEU A 17 9.40 -0.11 2.93
N VAL A 18 8.92 1.02 3.44
CA VAL A 18 7.66 1.09 4.19
C VAL A 18 6.48 0.78 3.27
N LEU A 19 6.50 1.33 2.06
CA LEU A 19 5.49 1.05 1.05
C LEU A 19 5.39 -0.44 0.74
N ASP A 20 6.51 -1.12 0.47
CA ASP A 20 6.50 -2.53 0.10
C ASP A 20 5.77 -3.36 1.15
N LYS A 21 6.02 -3.09 2.43
CA LYS A 21 5.32 -3.73 3.55
C LYS A 21 3.80 -3.46 3.56
N PHE A 22 3.37 -2.24 3.22
CA PHE A 22 1.95 -1.90 3.12
C PHE A 22 1.26 -2.51 1.90
N LEU A 23 1.96 -2.61 0.77
CA LEU A 23 1.49 -3.31 -0.43
C LEU A 23 1.24 -4.79 -0.12
N TRP A 24 2.15 -5.42 0.61
CA TRP A 24 1.99 -6.80 1.10
C TRP A 24 0.75 -6.99 1.98
N LEU A 25 0.37 -6.00 2.81
CA LEU A 25 -0.87 -6.06 3.59
C LEU A 25 -2.12 -6.06 2.71
N GLY A 26 -2.18 -5.20 1.70
CA GLY A 26 -3.30 -5.17 0.76
C GLY A 26 -3.41 -6.47 -0.05
N VAL A 27 -2.28 -6.99 -0.50
CA VAL A 27 -2.21 -8.31 -1.16
C VAL A 27 -2.68 -9.43 -0.23
N GLY A 28 -2.27 -9.42 1.03
CA GLY A 28 -2.71 -10.40 2.03
C GLY A 28 -4.23 -10.39 2.25
N ILE A 29 -4.83 -9.20 2.36
CA ILE A 29 -6.28 -9.04 2.50
C ILE A 29 -7.02 -9.56 1.27
N MET A 30 -6.53 -9.22 0.07
CA MET A 30 -7.12 -9.73 -1.18
C MET A 30 -7.00 -11.25 -1.31
N ALA A 31 -5.82 -11.81 -1.00
CA ALA A 31 -5.60 -13.25 -1.03
C ALA A 31 -6.53 -13.98 -0.05
N PHE A 32 -6.76 -13.40 1.13
CA PHE A 32 -7.71 -13.95 2.10
C PHE A 32 -9.17 -13.84 1.64
N GLY A 33 -9.57 -12.71 1.05
CA GLY A 33 -10.90 -12.55 0.45
C GLY A 33 -11.14 -13.56 -0.69
N PHE A 34 -10.12 -13.77 -1.52
CA PHE A 34 -10.15 -14.76 -2.59
C PHE A 34 -10.22 -16.20 -2.07
N TYR A 35 -9.45 -16.52 -1.02
CA TYR A 35 -9.52 -17.82 -0.35
C TYR A 35 -10.93 -18.10 0.18
N GLN A 36 -11.57 -17.11 0.81
CA GLN A 36 -12.96 -17.27 1.28
C GLN A 36 -13.95 -17.48 0.13
N LEU A 37 -13.78 -16.82 -1.02
CA LEU A 37 -14.64 -17.06 -2.18
C LEU A 37 -14.55 -18.50 -2.70
N ILE A 38 -13.35 -19.09 -2.69
CA ILE A 38 -13.13 -20.46 -3.19
C ILE A 38 -13.61 -21.51 -2.17
N THR A 39 -13.46 -21.24 -0.87
CA THR A 39 -13.69 -22.25 0.18
C THR A 39 -15.04 -22.16 0.87
N LEU A 40 -15.65 -20.98 0.95
CA LEU A 40 -16.87 -20.71 1.71
C LEU A 40 -17.95 -20.17 0.76
N THR A 41 -18.67 -21.10 0.11
CA THR A 41 -19.70 -20.77 -0.89
C THR A 41 -20.91 -20.04 -0.27
N ASP A 42 -21.21 -20.28 1.01
CA ASP A 42 -22.39 -19.72 1.69
C ASP A 42 -22.30 -18.20 1.91
N ASN A 43 -21.09 -17.64 1.97
CA ASN A 43 -20.85 -16.22 2.27
C ASN A 43 -20.08 -15.52 1.15
N MET A 44 -20.41 -15.83 -0.12
CA MET A 44 -19.79 -15.24 -1.30
C MET A 44 -19.74 -13.70 -1.26
N THR A 45 -20.79 -13.06 -0.74
CA THR A 45 -20.86 -11.60 -0.57
C THR A 45 -19.76 -11.06 0.36
N TYR A 46 -19.42 -11.80 1.41
CA TYR A 46 -18.40 -11.40 2.37
C TYR A 46 -16.99 -11.49 1.76
N GLY A 47 -16.70 -12.56 1.00
CA GLY A 47 -15.45 -12.69 0.25
C GLY A 47 -15.27 -11.60 -0.81
N LEU A 48 -16.34 -11.25 -1.52
CA LEU A 48 -16.37 -10.14 -2.48
C LEU A 48 -16.12 -8.77 -1.82
N LEU A 49 -16.72 -8.53 -0.66
CA LEU A 49 -16.49 -7.30 0.13
C LEU A 49 -15.04 -7.19 0.60
N LEU A 50 -14.45 -8.29 1.08
CA LEU A 50 -13.05 -8.34 1.50
C LEU A 50 -12.08 -8.10 0.33
N LEU A 51 -12.34 -8.70 -0.83
CA LEU A 51 -11.58 -8.43 -2.06
C LEU A 51 -11.70 -6.97 -2.49
N GLY A 52 -12.93 -6.43 -2.50
CA GLY A 52 -13.18 -5.04 -2.82
C GLY A 52 -12.48 -4.08 -1.86
N ALA A 53 -12.52 -4.36 -0.55
CA ALA A 53 -11.83 -3.58 0.46
C ALA A 53 -10.30 -3.63 0.30
N GLY A 54 -9.73 -4.81 0.01
CA GLY A 54 -8.30 -4.97 -0.26
C GLY A 54 -7.85 -4.20 -1.52
N ALA A 55 -8.64 -4.27 -2.59
CA ALA A 55 -8.37 -3.52 -3.82
C ALA A 55 -8.45 -1.99 -3.59
N LEU A 56 -9.45 -1.53 -2.86
CA LEU A 56 -9.65 -0.11 -2.56
C LEU A 56 -8.51 0.43 -1.67
N LEU A 57 -8.08 -0.35 -0.68
CA LEU A 57 -6.93 -0.05 0.16
C LEU A 57 -5.64 0.09 -0.66
N LEU A 58 -5.38 -0.81 -1.61
CA LEU A 58 -4.22 -0.71 -2.51
C LEU A 58 -4.26 0.54 -3.39
N ILE A 59 -5.44 0.89 -3.94
CA ILE A 59 -5.61 2.11 -4.75
C ILE A 59 -5.27 3.35 -3.92
N VAL A 60 -5.73 3.43 -2.67
CA VAL A 60 -5.42 4.55 -1.77
C VAL A 60 -3.92 4.64 -1.50
N PHE A 61 -3.25 3.51 -1.22
CA PHE A 61 -1.81 3.50 -1.02
C PHE A 61 -1.05 3.94 -2.27
N ILE A 62 -1.42 3.46 -3.46
CA ILE A 62 -0.82 3.89 -4.73
C ILE A 62 -1.05 5.39 -4.97
N ALA A 63 -2.22 5.92 -4.64
CA ALA A 63 -2.49 7.35 -4.78
C ALA A 63 -1.59 8.21 -3.87
N ILE A 64 -1.38 7.78 -2.62
CA ILE A 64 -0.45 8.44 -1.69
C ILE A 64 0.97 8.41 -2.23
N LEU A 65 1.41 7.28 -2.79
CA LEU A 65 2.74 7.17 -3.40
C LEU A 65 2.95 8.09 -4.57
N MET A 66 2.01 8.13 -5.51
CA MET A 66 2.13 8.97 -6.69
C MET A 66 2.27 10.44 -6.28
N LYS A 67 1.59 10.84 -5.20
CA LYS A 67 1.69 12.18 -4.64
C LYS A 67 3.09 12.46 -4.06
N GLU A 68 3.62 11.58 -3.22
CA GLU A 68 4.96 11.73 -2.62
C GLU A 68 6.08 11.62 -3.65
N TYR A 69 5.95 10.70 -4.61
CA TYR A 69 6.90 10.54 -5.70
C TYR A 69 6.98 11.80 -6.58
N ASN A 70 5.83 12.36 -6.96
CA ASN A 70 5.79 13.61 -7.73
C ASN A 70 6.32 14.80 -6.93
N PHE A 71 6.11 14.81 -5.60
CA PHE A 71 6.67 15.84 -4.73
C PHE A 71 8.20 15.81 -4.74
N LEU A 72 8.80 14.62 -4.69
CA LEU A 72 10.26 14.44 -4.73
C LEU A 72 10.86 14.71 -6.12
N GLN A 73 10.10 14.46 -7.19
CA GLN A 73 10.56 14.71 -8.56
C GLN A 73 10.44 16.16 -9.03
N SER A 74 9.69 17.01 -8.33
CA SER A 74 9.59 18.43 -8.69
C SER A 74 10.89 19.13 -8.30
N PRO A 75 11.78 19.51 -9.24
CA PRO A 75 12.89 20.38 -8.89
C PRO A 75 12.26 21.68 -8.39
N LYS A 76 12.58 22.03 -7.14
CA LYS A 76 12.23 23.33 -6.57
C LYS A 76 13.02 24.37 -7.35
N ASN A 77 12.39 24.95 -8.38
CA ASN A 77 12.84 26.22 -8.97
C ASN A 77 12.71 27.33 -7.93
#